data_AF-A0A0V0XDM5-F1
#
_entry.id   AF-A0A0V0XDM5-F1
#
_cell.length_a   1.000
_cell.length_b   1.000
_cell.length_c   1.000
_cell.angle_alpha   90.00
_cell.angle_beta   90.00
_cell.angle_gamma   90.00
#
_symmetry.space_group_name_H-M   'P 1'
#
loop_
_entity.id
_entity.type
_entity.pdbx_description
1 polymer ?
#
loop_
_entity_poly.entity_id
_entity_poly.type
_entity_poly.pdbx_seq_one_letter_code
_entity_poly.pdbx_strand_id
1 'polypeptide(L)'
;LLCTSSMAVGKNKRLSKAGKKGGKKKVVDPFTRKEWYNVKAPALFMHRDIGQTCVNRTQGTKIASEGLKGRVYEVSLGDLNNDEADFRKFRLICEYVQGDTCLTNFHGMNFTRDKLCSLVKKWQTLIEAFADVKTTDGYFLRLFCIGFTRRQPEQQKKTCYAQHSQIRAIHVKMVEIMTKEVSNSDLKGVVKKLIPDSIGKDIEKACERIYPLHDVYIRKVKVLKTPKFEMSRLMEMHGMSGKKADEEEIGMSVDRSEGYDPPVLDSV
;
A
#
# COMPACT_ATOMS: atom_id res chain seq x y z
N LEU A 1 -27.31 -44.64 80.80
CA LEU A 1 -27.76 -43.32 81.30
C LEU A 1 -27.93 -42.39 80.12
N LEU A 2 -29.14 -41.84 80.00
CA LEU A 2 -29.60 -40.94 78.95
C LEU A 2 -28.77 -39.65 78.85
N CYS A 3 -28.55 -39.12 77.64
CA CYS A 3 -28.82 -37.71 77.35
C CYS A 3 -28.76 -37.39 75.85
N THR A 4 -29.91 -36.98 75.31
CA THR A 4 -30.07 -36.21 74.08
C THR A 4 -29.92 -34.71 74.37
N SER A 5 -29.23 -33.94 73.52
CA SER A 5 -29.42 -32.48 73.36
C SER A 5 -28.71 -32.04 72.06
N SER A 6 -29.45 -31.67 71.02
CA SER A 6 -29.95 -30.32 70.71
C SER A 6 -28.88 -29.40 70.08
N MET A 7 -29.18 -28.90 68.88
CA MET A 7 -28.40 -27.95 68.11
C MET A 7 -28.07 -26.64 68.85
N ALA A 8 -26.90 -26.06 68.56
CA ALA A 8 -26.68 -24.62 68.63
C ALA A 8 -26.05 -24.12 67.32
N VAL A 9 -26.90 -23.53 66.48
CA VAL A 9 -26.52 -22.74 65.31
C VAL A 9 -25.86 -21.44 65.81
N GLY A 10 -24.54 -21.46 65.94
CA GLY A 10 -23.73 -20.31 66.30
C GLY A 10 -23.29 -19.54 65.06
N LYS A 11 -24.05 -18.51 64.69
CA LYS A 11 -23.71 -17.51 63.65
C LYS A 11 -22.48 -16.69 64.09
N ASN A 12 -21.27 -17.07 63.67
CA ASN A 12 -20.15 -16.12 63.60
C ASN A 12 -20.08 -15.50 62.20
N LYS A 13 -20.83 -14.40 62.06
CA LYS A 13 -20.73 -13.44 60.96
C LYS A 13 -19.57 -12.50 61.26
N ARG A 14 -18.55 -12.54 60.40
CA ARG A 14 -17.37 -11.65 60.21
C ARG A 14 -16.08 -12.48 60.32
N LEU A 15 -15.12 -12.38 59.41
CA LEU A 15 -14.78 -11.28 58.52
C LEU A 15 -14.86 -11.74 57.07
N SER A 16 -15.51 -10.92 56.23
CA SER A 16 -15.31 -10.94 54.80
C SER A 16 -13.82 -11.01 54.53
N LYS A 17 -13.34 -12.18 54.09
CA LYS A 17 -12.14 -12.27 53.27
C LYS A 17 -12.45 -11.28 52.15
N ALA A 18 -11.92 -10.07 52.28
CA ALA A 18 -11.89 -9.10 51.22
C ALA A 18 -11.01 -9.75 50.17
N GLY A 19 -11.62 -10.67 49.42
CA GLY A 19 -11.09 -11.15 48.18
C GLY A 19 -10.74 -9.89 47.46
N LYS A 20 -9.44 -9.68 47.25
CA LYS A 20 -8.90 -8.70 46.35
C LYS A 20 -9.54 -9.05 45.01
N LYS A 21 -10.75 -8.52 44.82
CA LYS A 21 -11.67 -8.81 43.74
C LYS A 21 -10.92 -8.21 42.58
N GLY A 22 -10.18 -9.07 41.86
CA GLY A 22 -9.18 -8.69 40.88
C GLY A 22 -9.70 -7.49 40.14
N GLY A 23 -9.01 -6.36 40.31
CA GLY A 23 -9.51 -5.05 39.90
C GLY A 23 -10.11 -5.21 38.52
N LYS A 24 -11.43 -5.05 38.41
CA LYS A 24 -12.11 -5.09 37.12
C LYS A 24 -11.36 -4.04 36.31
N LYS A 25 -10.54 -4.49 35.35
CA LYS A 25 -9.86 -3.59 34.41
C LYS A 25 -10.94 -2.62 33.97
N LYS A 26 -10.79 -1.33 34.29
CA LYS A 26 -11.73 -0.31 33.82
C LYS A 26 -11.94 -0.61 32.34
N VAL A 27 -13.19 -0.83 31.94
CA VAL A 27 -13.53 -1.08 30.54
C VAL A 27 -13.35 0.25 29.84
N VAL A 28 -12.10 0.55 29.51
CA VAL A 28 -11.69 1.74 28.78
C VAL A 28 -11.87 1.43 27.31
N ASP A 29 -12.54 2.34 26.60
CA ASP A 29 -12.78 2.21 25.17
C ASP A 29 -11.43 2.03 24.43
N PRO A 30 -11.26 0.93 23.67
CA PRO A 30 -10.05 0.70 22.88
C PRO A 30 -9.65 1.86 21.94
N PHE A 31 -10.59 2.69 21.47
CA PHE A 31 -10.28 3.83 20.60
C PHE A 31 -9.57 4.98 21.32
N THR A 32 -9.79 5.16 22.63
CA THR A 32 -9.09 6.18 23.43
C THR A 32 -7.57 5.96 23.50
N ARG A 33 -7.13 4.73 23.24
CA ARG A 33 -5.71 4.32 23.24
C ARG A 33 -5.09 4.39 21.85
N LYS A 34 -5.78 4.94 20.86
CA LYS A 34 -5.29 5.09 19.49
C LYS A 34 -4.88 6.53 19.20
N GLU A 35 -3.88 6.67 18.35
CA GLU A 35 -3.43 7.92 17.74
C GLU A 35 -3.58 7.84 16.23
N TRP A 36 -3.82 8.99 15.61
CA TRP A 36 -4.03 9.14 14.18
C TRP A 36 -2.79 9.75 13.54
N TYR A 37 -2.38 9.17 12.42
CA TYR A 37 -1.21 9.59 11.64
C TYR A 37 -1.65 9.88 10.20
N ASN A 38 -1.10 10.91 9.58
CA ASN A 38 -1.38 11.28 8.20
C ASN A 38 -0.49 10.47 7.26
N VAL A 39 -1.07 9.81 6.25
CA VAL A 39 -0.34 9.02 5.26
C VAL A 39 -0.06 9.85 4.03
N LYS A 40 1.23 10.04 3.71
CA LYS A 40 1.68 10.85 2.58
C LYS A 40 2.22 9.99 1.44
N ALA A 41 1.77 10.27 0.23
CA ALA A 41 2.27 9.72 -1.02
C ALA A 41 3.63 10.36 -1.42
N PRO A 42 4.45 9.64 -2.21
CA PRO A 42 5.62 10.21 -2.87
C PRO A 42 5.28 11.47 -3.68
N ALA A 43 6.26 12.36 -3.90
CA ALA A 43 6.11 13.57 -4.71
C ALA A 43 6.00 13.31 -6.23
N LEU A 44 5.71 12.06 -6.61
CA LEU A 44 5.43 11.62 -7.97
C LEU A 44 3.98 11.90 -8.39
N PHE A 45 3.10 12.05 -7.41
CA PHE A 45 1.67 12.26 -7.59
C PHE A 45 1.31 13.72 -7.28
N MET A 46 0.22 14.21 -7.87
CA MET A 46 -0.24 15.59 -7.66
C MET A 46 -0.77 15.77 -6.23
N HIS A 47 -1.58 14.81 -5.78
CA HIS A 47 -2.07 14.77 -4.41
C HIS A 47 -1.21 13.90 -3.53
N ARG A 48 -0.74 14.50 -2.44
CA ARG A 48 0.17 13.83 -1.50
C ARG A 48 -0.56 13.28 -0.29
N ASP A 49 -1.70 13.82 0.09
CA ASP A 49 -2.41 13.36 1.27
C ASP A 49 -3.41 12.26 0.86
N ILE A 50 -3.12 11.02 1.27
CA ILE A 50 -3.94 9.85 0.95
C ILE A 50 -5.07 9.70 1.97
N GLY A 51 -4.80 10.05 3.23
CA GLY A 51 -5.74 9.93 4.34
C GLY A 51 -5.04 9.71 5.67
N GLN A 52 -5.79 9.19 6.65
CA GLN A 52 -5.32 8.97 8.01
C GLN A 52 -5.30 7.48 8.37
N THR A 53 -4.33 7.09 9.20
CA THR A 53 -4.21 5.73 9.71
C THR A 53 -4.11 5.77 11.23
N CYS A 54 -4.82 4.87 11.92
CA CYS A 54 -4.75 4.80 13.37
C CYS A 54 -3.83 3.67 13.83
N VAL A 55 -3.11 3.90 14.92
CA VAL A 55 -2.28 2.90 15.61
C VAL A 55 -2.46 3.06 17.11
N ASN A 56 -2.17 2.02 17.89
CA ASN A 56 -2.19 2.14 19.34
C ASN A 56 -1.03 3.03 19.80
N ARG A 57 -1.26 3.87 20.82
CA ARG A 57 -0.20 4.64 21.48
C ARG A 57 0.92 3.73 21.95
N THR A 58 2.14 4.23 21.89
CA THR A 58 3.33 3.52 22.39
C THR A 58 3.11 3.13 23.85
N GLN A 59 3.24 1.84 24.16
CA GLN A 59 3.04 1.31 25.51
C GLN A 59 4.08 0.22 25.79
N GLY A 60 4.91 0.47 26.80
CA GLY A 60 5.99 -0.43 27.18
C GLY A 60 6.95 -0.66 26.01
N THR A 61 7.11 -1.91 25.61
CA THR A 61 8.03 -2.33 24.53
C THR A 61 7.44 -2.21 23.12
N LYS A 62 6.15 -1.89 22.96
CA LYS A 62 5.50 -1.78 21.66
C LYS A 62 5.47 -0.32 21.20
N ILE A 63 6.28 0.00 20.21
CA ILE A 63 6.40 1.34 19.64
C ILE A 63 5.35 1.53 18.54
N ALA A 64 4.62 2.65 18.57
CA ALA A 64 3.60 2.99 17.58
C ALA A 64 4.17 3.02 16.14
N SER A 65 5.37 3.58 15.96
CA SER A 65 6.03 3.67 14.65
C SER A 65 6.32 2.32 14.01
N GLU A 66 6.68 1.30 14.80
CA GLU A 66 6.91 -0.06 14.29
C GLU A 66 5.61 -0.71 13.81
N GLY A 67 4.49 -0.44 14.49
CA GLY A 67 3.18 -0.90 14.07
C GLY A 67 2.61 -0.20 12.84
N LEU A 68 3.18 0.95 12.45
CA LEU A 68 2.84 1.71 11.24
C LEU A 68 3.70 1.32 10.05
N LYS A 69 4.99 1.07 10.28
CA LYS A 69 5.92 0.59 9.25
C LYS A 69 5.46 -0.76 8.70
N GLY A 70 5.63 -0.96 7.40
CA GLY A 70 5.23 -2.17 6.70
C GLY A 70 3.74 -2.26 6.36
N ARG A 71 2.90 -1.30 6.77
CA ARG A 71 1.52 -1.22 6.29
C ARG A 71 1.49 -0.87 4.81
N VAL A 72 0.68 -1.60 4.05
CA VAL A 72 0.48 -1.36 2.61
C VAL A 72 -0.90 -0.77 2.40
N TYR A 73 -0.93 0.43 1.83
CA TYR A 73 -2.13 1.16 1.43
C TYR A 73 -2.38 0.93 -0.06
N GLU A 74 -3.60 0.52 -0.41
CA GLU A 74 -4.04 0.40 -1.80
C GLU A 74 -4.89 1.62 -2.14
N VAL A 75 -4.45 2.42 -3.11
CA VAL A 75 -5.05 3.71 -3.48
C VAL A 75 -5.30 3.71 -4.99
N SER A 76 -6.41 4.31 -5.44
CA SER A 76 -6.65 4.52 -6.86
C SER A 76 -5.71 5.58 -7.43
N LEU A 77 -5.26 5.43 -8.67
CA LEU A 77 -4.51 6.51 -9.34
C LEU A 77 -5.38 7.75 -9.55
N GLY A 78 -6.70 7.59 -9.69
CA GLY A 78 -7.62 8.72 -9.83
C GLY A 78 -7.59 9.66 -8.63
N ASP A 79 -7.57 9.11 -7.41
CA ASP A 79 -7.49 9.90 -6.18
C ASP A 79 -6.14 10.63 -6.05
N LEU A 80 -5.07 10.06 -6.62
CA LEU A 80 -3.71 10.62 -6.56
C LEU A 80 -3.45 11.70 -7.62
N ASN A 81 -4.17 11.69 -8.73
CA ASN A 81 -3.91 12.54 -9.90
C ASN A 81 -5.10 13.40 -10.36
N ASN A 82 -6.22 13.41 -9.61
CA ASN A 82 -7.48 14.07 -10.00
C ASN A 82 -8.11 13.57 -11.31
N ASP A 83 -7.83 12.32 -11.70
CA ASP A 83 -8.40 11.73 -12.90
C ASP A 83 -9.55 10.78 -12.52
N GLU A 84 -10.78 11.16 -12.84
CA GLU A 84 -12.00 10.50 -12.34
C GLU A 84 -12.19 9.04 -12.82
N ALA A 85 -11.45 8.61 -13.85
CA ALA A 85 -11.67 7.34 -14.54
C ALA A 85 -10.41 6.46 -14.69
N ASP A 86 -9.52 6.45 -13.69
CA ASP A 86 -8.38 5.52 -13.71
C ASP A 86 -8.71 4.16 -13.08
N PHE A 87 -8.41 3.09 -13.80
CA PHE A 87 -8.59 1.69 -13.40
C PHE A 87 -7.34 1.12 -12.72
N ARG A 88 -6.29 1.92 -12.51
CA ARG A 88 -5.04 1.49 -11.88
C ARG A 88 -5.05 1.77 -10.38
N LYS A 89 -4.60 0.77 -9.63
CA LYS A 89 -4.45 0.84 -8.18
C LYS A 89 -2.99 0.71 -7.81
N PHE A 90 -2.50 1.67 -7.03
CA PHE A 90 -1.15 1.69 -6.51
C PHE A 90 -1.13 1.13 -5.09
N ARG A 91 -0.08 0.36 -4.80
CA ARG A 91 0.21 -0.14 -3.46
C ARG A 91 1.40 0.63 -2.92
N LEU A 92 1.17 1.35 -1.84
CA LEU A 92 2.14 2.21 -1.18
C LEU A 92 2.45 1.63 0.20
N ILE A 93 3.72 1.34 0.47
CA ILE A 93 4.16 0.79 1.76
C ILE A 93 4.68 1.92 2.64
N CYS A 94 4.27 1.97 3.92
CA CYS A 94 4.86 2.89 4.89
C CYS A 94 6.24 2.38 5.31
N GLU A 95 7.30 3.14 5.00
CA GLU A 95 8.68 2.78 5.36
C GLU A 95 9.17 3.59 6.57
N TYR A 96 8.74 4.84 6.68
CA TYR A 96 9.17 5.74 7.74
C TYR A 96 8.03 6.58 8.30
N VAL A 97 8.14 6.91 9.58
CA VAL A 97 7.19 7.77 10.30
C VAL A 97 7.98 8.97 10.81
N GLN A 98 7.60 10.16 10.34
CA GLN A 98 8.17 11.45 10.71
C GLN A 98 7.13 12.23 11.52
N GLY A 99 7.29 12.26 12.84
CA GLY A 99 6.29 12.81 13.75
C GLY A 99 4.93 12.13 13.52
N ASP A 100 3.92 12.92 13.17
CA ASP A 100 2.57 12.44 12.88
C ASP A 100 2.34 12.03 11.41
N THR A 101 3.38 12.08 10.58
CA THR A 101 3.29 11.78 9.15
C THR A 101 3.98 10.46 8.79
N CYS A 102 3.28 9.62 8.04
CA CYS A 102 3.78 8.37 7.49
C CYS A 102 4.24 8.59 6.04
N LEU A 103 5.53 8.42 5.78
CA LEU A 103 6.13 8.48 4.45
C LEU A 103 6.03 7.11 3.79
N THR A 104 5.46 7.10 2.58
CA THR A 104 5.19 5.87 1.84
C THR A 104 6.04 5.75 0.59
N ASN A 105 6.40 4.52 0.23
CA ASN A 105 7.15 4.17 -0.97
C ASN A 105 6.31 3.26 -1.89
N PHE A 106 6.69 3.17 -3.16
CA PHE A 106 6.03 2.30 -4.13
C PHE A 106 6.33 0.82 -3.85
N HIS A 107 5.27 0.02 -3.67
CA HIS A 107 5.36 -1.43 -3.44
C HIS A 107 4.79 -2.26 -4.59
N GLY A 108 3.87 -1.71 -5.37
CA GLY A 108 3.35 -2.38 -6.55
C GLY A 108 2.16 -1.68 -7.19
N MET A 109 1.69 -2.27 -8.28
CA MET A 109 0.55 -1.76 -9.05
C MET A 109 -0.34 -2.92 -9.47
N ASN A 110 -1.65 -2.70 -9.51
CA ASN A 110 -2.61 -3.69 -10.01
C ASN A 110 -3.78 -2.99 -10.69
N PHE A 111 -4.46 -3.71 -11.57
CA PHE A 111 -5.71 -3.24 -12.16
C PHE A 111 -6.90 -3.45 -11.22
N THR A 112 -7.95 -2.66 -11.42
CA THR A 112 -9.27 -2.98 -10.92
C THR A 112 -9.82 -4.23 -11.63
N ARG A 113 -10.71 -4.96 -10.95
CA ARG A 113 -11.20 -6.26 -11.45
C ARG A 113 -12.17 -6.07 -12.62
N ASP A 114 -13.01 -5.06 -12.53
CA ASP A 114 -13.95 -4.60 -13.54
C ASP A 114 -13.26 -4.34 -14.87
N LYS A 115 -12.20 -3.52 -14.91
CA LYS A 115 -11.45 -3.26 -16.14
C LYS A 115 -10.84 -4.55 -16.71
N LEU A 116 -10.20 -5.38 -15.90
CA LEU A 116 -9.60 -6.63 -16.36
C LEU A 116 -10.67 -7.54 -17.00
N CYS A 117 -11.81 -7.73 -16.34
CA CYS A 117 -12.91 -8.54 -16.86
C CYS A 117 -13.54 -7.95 -18.13
N SER A 118 -13.55 -6.62 -18.27
CA SER A 118 -14.08 -5.93 -19.46
C SER A 118 -13.19 -6.11 -20.70
N LEU A 119 -11.87 -6.19 -20.52
CA LEU A 119 -10.91 -6.37 -21.62
C LEU A 119 -10.98 -7.76 -22.25
N VAL A 120 -11.26 -8.80 -21.45
CA VAL A 120 -11.30 -10.19 -21.92
C VAL A 120 -12.60 -10.45 -22.68
N LYS A 121 -12.52 -10.41 -24.01
CA LYS A 121 -13.62 -10.69 -24.94
C LYS A 121 -13.35 -11.95 -25.76
N LYS A 122 -14.43 -12.53 -26.32
CA LYS A 122 -14.34 -13.66 -27.26
C LYS A 122 -13.84 -13.18 -28.64
N TRP A 123 -13.40 -14.13 -29.47
CA TRP A 123 -13.02 -13.92 -30.88
C TRP A 123 -11.71 -13.16 -31.13
N GLN A 124 -10.93 -12.93 -30.08
CA GLN A 124 -9.60 -12.35 -30.12
C GLN A 124 -8.63 -13.23 -29.32
N THR A 125 -7.34 -13.15 -29.63
CA THR A 125 -6.30 -13.82 -28.86
C THR A 125 -5.85 -12.91 -27.71
N LEU A 126 -5.79 -13.49 -26.50
CA LEU A 126 -5.14 -12.88 -25.34
C LEU A 126 -3.65 -13.24 -25.38
N ILE A 127 -2.79 -12.23 -25.22
CA ILE A 127 -1.35 -12.39 -25.11
C ILE A 127 -0.92 -11.83 -23.76
N GLU A 128 -0.28 -12.67 -22.94
CA GLU A 128 0.25 -12.33 -21.63
C GLU A 128 1.76 -12.54 -21.61
N ALA A 129 2.48 -11.59 -21.03
CA ALA A 129 3.92 -11.66 -20.84
C ALA A 129 4.30 -11.24 -19.42
N PHE A 130 5.40 -11.80 -18.91
CA PHE A 130 6.01 -11.36 -17.66
C PHE A 130 7.51 -11.14 -17.85
N ALA A 131 8.05 -10.15 -17.15
CA ALA A 131 9.48 -9.86 -17.14
C ALA A 131 9.95 -9.60 -15.71
N ASP A 132 11.07 -10.23 -15.35
CA ASP A 132 11.80 -9.98 -14.10
C ASP A 132 12.98 -9.07 -14.39
N VAL A 133 12.94 -7.87 -13.84
CA VAL A 133 13.91 -6.82 -14.18
C VAL A 133 14.43 -6.17 -12.90
N LYS A 134 15.73 -5.92 -12.87
CA LYS A 134 16.38 -5.14 -11.83
C LYS A 134 16.49 -3.69 -12.29
N THR A 135 16.07 -2.74 -11.47
CA THR A 135 16.32 -1.32 -11.71
C THR A 135 17.76 -0.96 -11.34
N THR A 136 18.26 0.17 -11.86
CA THR A 136 19.52 0.83 -11.51
C THR A 136 19.75 0.90 -10.00
N ASP A 137 18.69 1.30 -9.33
CA ASP A 137 18.46 1.48 -7.91
C ASP A 137 18.48 0.21 -7.03
N GLY A 138 18.60 -0.97 -7.64
CA GLY A 138 18.63 -2.24 -6.92
C GLY A 138 17.28 -2.84 -6.54
N TYR A 139 16.15 -2.28 -6.99
CA TYR A 139 14.84 -2.92 -6.82
C TYR A 139 14.69 -4.04 -7.86
N PHE A 140 14.18 -5.19 -7.44
CA PHE A 140 13.77 -6.25 -8.37
C PHE A 140 12.27 -6.19 -8.57
N LEU A 141 11.84 -5.94 -9.80
CA LEU A 141 10.43 -5.81 -10.18
C LEU A 141 10.03 -6.98 -11.09
N ARG A 142 8.84 -7.52 -10.86
CA ARG A 142 8.15 -8.41 -11.80
C ARG A 142 6.98 -7.66 -12.40
N LEU A 143 7.06 -7.38 -13.70
CA LEU A 143 6.00 -6.74 -14.45
C LEU A 143 5.22 -7.79 -15.23
N PHE A 144 3.90 -7.61 -15.28
CA PHE A 144 2.97 -8.41 -16.07
C PHE A 144 2.34 -7.49 -17.09
N CYS A 145 2.47 -7.85 -18.37
CA CYS A 145 1.82 -7.15 -19.47
C CYS A 145 0.72 -8.04 -20.06
N ILE A 146 -0.36 -7.40 -20.47
CA ILE A 146 -1.49 -8.02 -21.17
C ILE A 146 -1.73 -7.24 -22.47
N GLY A 147 -2.08 -7.95 -23.54
CA GLY A 147 -2.47 -7.33 -24.80
C GLY A 147 -3.46 -8.21 -25.56
N PHE A 148 -4.24 -7.58 -26.43
CA PHE A 148 -5.26 -8.26 -27.23
C PHE A 148 -5.08 -7.96 -28.71
N THR A 149 -5.35 -8.95 -29.56
CA THR A 149 -5.32 -8.79 -31.01
C THR A 149 -6.43 -7.86 -31.50
N ARG A 150 -6.06 -6.83 -32.26
CA ARG A 150 -7.01 -5.87 -32.83
C ARG A 150 -7.61 -6.42 -34.12
N ARG A 151 -8.91 -6.21 -34.31
CA ARG A 151 -9.58 -6.47 -35.58
C ARG A 151 -9.36 -5.28 -36.52
N GLN A 152 -8.92 -5.57 -37.74
CA GLN A 152 -8.81 -4.57 -38.81
C GLN A 152 -10.22 -4.13 -39.26
N PRO A 153 -10.48 -2.82 -39.52
CA PRO A 153 -11.80 -2.34 -39.90
C PRO A 153 -12.40 -3.05 -41.13
N GLU A 154 -11.56 -3.38 -42.11
CA GLU A 154 -11.94 -4.02 -43.37
C GLU A 154 -12.06 -5.55 -43.27
N GLN A 155 -11.76 -6.13 -42.10
CA GLN A 155 -11.74 -7.57 -41.92
C GLN A 155 -13.14 -8.17 -41.89
N GLN A 156 -13.45 -8.98 -42.91
CA GLN A 156 -14.73 -9.70 -43.03
C GLN A 156 -14.89 -10.81 -41.97
N LYS A 157 -13.79 -11.47 -41.59
CA LYS A 157 -13.82 -12.50 -40.54
C LYS A 157 -14.15 -11.88 -39.19
N LYS A 158 -15.06 -12.53 -38.45
CA LYS A 158 -15.40 -12.15 -37.06
C LYS A 158 -14.26 -12.41 -36.08
N THR A 159 -13.40 -13.39 -36.37
CA THR A 159 -12.27 -13.79 -35.52
C THR A 159 -10.97 -13.09 -35.90
N CYS A 160 -10.22 -12.63 -34.90
CA CYS A 160 -8.86 -12.11 -35.04
C CYS A 160 -7.87 -12.95 -34.23
N TYR A 161 -7.71 -14.22 -34.59
CA TYR A 161 -6.76 -15.09 -33.91
C TYR A 161 -5.35 -14.96 -34.51
N ALA A 162 -4.36 -14.75 -33.64
CA ALA A 162 -2.95 -14.80 -34.01
C ALA A 162 -2.46 -16.25 -34.07
N GLN A 163 -1.57 -16.56 -35.01
CA GLN A 163 -0.90 -17.86 -35.05
C GLN A 163 0.09 -18.02 -33.88
N HIS A 164 0.37 -19.26 -33.49
CA HIS A 164 1.27 -19.54 -32.36
C HIS A 164 2.68 -18.95 -32.53
N SER A 165 3.19 -18.93 -33.77
CA SER A 165 4.47 -18.29 -34.12
C SER A 165 4.44 -16.78 -33.86
N GLN A 166 3.35 -16.10 -34.24
CA GLN A 166 3.16 -14.67 -34.02
C GLN A 166 3.04 -14.35 -32.53
N ILE A 167 2.31 -15.17 -31.76
CA ILE A 167 2.19 -15.02 -30.30
C ILE A 167 3.57 -15.09 -29.63
N ARG A 168 4.41 -16.05 -30.03
CA ARG A 168 5.78 -16.18 -29.52
C ARG A 168 6.65 -14.96 -29.87
N ALA A 169 6.55 -14.48 -31.11
CA ALA A 169 7.30 -13.30 -31.55
C ALA A 169 6.89 -12.03 -30.77
N ILE A 170 5.59 -11.84 -30.55
CA ILE A 170 5.06 -10.75 -29.73
C ILE A 170 5.53 -10.89 -28.28
N HIS A 171 5.50 -12.09 -27.71
CA HIS A 171 5.94 -12.33 -26.34
C HIS A 171 7.42 -11.93 -26.13
N VAL A 172 8.29 -12.28 -27.08
CA VAL A 172 9.71 -11.87 -27.04
C VAL A 172 9.83 -10.34 -27.08
N LYS A 173 9.08 -9.68 -27.98
CA LYS A 173 9.09 -8.21 -28.11
C LYS A 173 8.56 -7.50 -26.87
N MET A 174 7.51 -8.01 -26.24
CA MET A 174 6.96 -7.47 -24.99
C MET A 174 8.02 -7.51 -23.88
N VAL A 175 8.66 -8.68 -23.68
CA VAL A 175 9.70 -8.84 -22.65
C VAL A 175 10.91 -7.95 -22.92
N GLU A 176 11.34 -7.84 -24.19
CA GLU A 176 12.46 -7.00 -24.60
C GLU A 176 12.22 -5.52 -24.24
N ILE A 177 11.06 -4.96 -24.60
CA ILE A 177 10.73 -3.55 -24.34
C ILE A 177 10.58 -3.29 -22.84
N MET A 178 9.86 -4.16 -22.12
CA MET A 178 9.71 -4.05 -20.67
C MET A 178 11.07 -4.06 -19.95
N THR A 179 11.97 -4.95 -20.38
CA THR A 179 13.32 -5.06 -19.80
C THR A 179 14.14 -3.81 -20.10
N LYS A 180 14.10 -3.31 -21.34
CA LYS A 180 14.83 -2.12 -21.75
C LYS A 180 14.37 -0.86 -21.01
N GLU A 181 13.07 -0.67 -20.85
CA GLU A 181 12.53 0.54 -20.20
C GLU A 181 12.80 0.59 -18.70
N VAL A 182 12.78 -0.57 -18.03
CA VAL A 182 12.93 -0.68 -16.57
C VAL A 182 14.38 -0.80 -16.13
N SER A 183 15.24 -1.48 -16.89
CA SER A 183 16.67 -1.61 -16.55
C SER A 183 17.42 -0.27 -16.61
N ASN A 184 17.00 0.62 -17.50
CA ASN A 184 17.60 1.94 -17.69
C ASN A 184 17.04 3.03 -16.75
N SER A 185 16.07 2.70 -15.89
CA SER A 185 15.43 3.71 -15.05
C SER A 185 15.37 3.33 -13.57
N ASP A 186 15.46 4.38 -12.76
CA ASP A 186 15.24 4.36 -11.32
C ASP A 186 13.77 4.06 -11.00
N LEU A 187 13.46 3.68 -9.76
CA LEU A 187 12.09 3.41 -9.32
C LEU A 187 11.16 4.60 -9.60
N LYS A 188 11.67 5.82 -9.38
CA LYS A 188 11.00 7.08 -9.69
C LYS A 188 10.67 7.20 -11.18
N GLY A 189 11.62 6.85 -12.04
CA GLY A 189 11.46 6.85 -13.49
C GLY A 189 10.44 5.80 -13.96
N VAL A 190 10.49 4.60 -13.39
CA VAL A 190 9.53 3.52 -13.68
C VAL A 190 8.11 3.96 -13.34
N VAL A 191 7.87 4.50 -12.13
CA VAL A 191 6.53 4.96 -11.74
C VAL A 191 6.01 6.08 -12.64
N LYS A 192 6.87 7.04 -13.02
CA LYS A 192 6.51 8.09 -14.00
C LYS A 192 6.10 7.54 -15.36
N LYS A 193 6.70 6.43 -15.80
CA LYS A 193 6.33 5.75 -17.06
C LYS A 193 5.01 4.97 -16.94
N LEU A 194 4.69 4.46 -15.74
CA LEU A 194 3.48 3.70 -15.44
C LEU A 194 2.21 4.58 -15.37
N ILE A 195 2.30 5.83 -14.92
CA ILE A 195 1.15 6.76 -14.81
C ILE A 195 0.47 7.01 -16.18
N PRO A 196 1.19 7.37 -17.26
CA PRO A 196 0.59 7.51 -18.59
C PRO A 196 0.57 6.18 -19.40
N ASP A 197 1.07 5.08 -18.83
CA ASP A 197 1.34 3.79 -19.50
C ASP A 197 2.11 3.90 -20.82
N SER A 198 3.24 4.61 -20.78
CA SER A 198 4.14 4.75 -21.93
C SER A 198 4.65 3.40 -22.45
N ILE A 199 4.95 2.46 -21.54
CA ILE A 199 5.47 1.13 -21.88
C ILE A 199 4.43 0.33 -22.69
N GLY A 200 3.15 0.38 -22.31
CA GLY A 200 2.08 -0.28 -23.06
C GLY A 200 1.98 0.23 -24.51
N LYS A 201 2.08 1.53 -24.71
CA LYS A 201 2.03 2.18 -26.04
C LYS A 201 3.26 1.84 -26.89
N ASP A 202 4.44 1.79 -26.29
CA ASP A 202 5.67 1.40 -27.00
C ASP A 202 5.62 -0.06 -27.47
N ILE A 203 5.03 -0.94 -26.65
CA ILE A 203 4.77 -2.34 -27.03
C ILE A 203 3.79 -2.41 -28.20
N GLU A 204 2.68 -1.66 -28.16
CA GLU A 204 1.69 -1.63 -29.23
C GLU A 204 2.32 -1.24 -30.58
N LYS A 205 3.10 -0.15 -30.58
CA LYS A 205 3.79 0.34 -31.78
C LYS A 205 4.83 -0.64 -32.32
N ALA A 206 5.59 -1.30 -31.44
CA ALA A 206 6.61 -2.26 -31.85
C ALA A 206 6.01 -3.58 -32.38
N CYS A 207 4.86 -3.99 -31.84
CA CYS A 207 4.19 -5.24 -32.23
C CYS A 207 3.30 -5.08 -33.47
N GLU A 208 2.94 -3.87 -33.87
CA GLU A 208 2.10 -3.57 -35.03
C GLU A 208 2.61 -4.23 -36.33
N ARG A 209 3.93 -4.35 -36.50
CA ARG A 209 4.55 -5.04 -37.64
C ARG A 209 4.30 -6.56 -37.68
N ILE A 210 4.09 -7.20 -36.53
CA ILE A 210 3.85 -8.66 -36.43
C ILE A 210 2.36 -8.93 -36.53
N TYR A 211 1.58 -8.28 -35.66
CA TYR A 211 0.12 -8.36 -35.63
C TYR A 211 -0.41 -7.11 -34.91
N PRO A 212 -1.46 -6.46 -35.42
CA PRO A 212 -2.01 -5.27 -34.77
C PRO A 212 -2.59 -5.63 -33.39
N LEU A 213 -2.14 -4.95 -32.35
CA LEU A 213 -2.65 -5.09 -30.99
C LEU A 213 -3.55 -3.91 -30.62
N HIS A 214 -4.36 -4.09 -29.58
CA HIS A 214 -5.06 -3.02 -28.88
C HIS A 214 -5.12 -3.39 -27.40
N ASP A 215 -5.44 -2.41 -26.56
CA ASP A 215 -5.58 -2.58 -25.12
C ASP A 215 -4.36 -3.29 -24.50
N VAL A 216 -3.17 -2.80 -24.86
CA VAL A 216 -1.90 -3.26 -24.32
C VAL A 216 -1.60 -2.46 -23.06
N TYR A 217 -1.53 -3.15 -21.92
CA TYR A 217 -1.25 -2.50 -20.64
C TYR A 217 -0.32 -3.31 -19.75
N ILE A 218 0.32 -2.64 -18.79
CA ILE A 218 0.95 -3.30 -17.65
C ILE A 218 -0.11 -3.63 -16.60
N ARG A 219 -0.60 -4.88 -16.64
CA ARG A 219 -1.63 -5.41 -15.74
C ARG A 219 -1.23 -5.35 -14.26
N LYS A 220 0.01 -5.70 -13.95
CA LYS A 220 0.48 -5.84 -12.56
C LYS A 220 1.97 -5.59 -12.44
N VAL A 221 2.38 -4.91 -11.38
CA VAL A 221 3.78 -4.78 -10.98
C VAL A 221 3.93 -5.28 -9.55
N LYS A 222 4.89 -6.17 -9.34
CA LYS A 222 5.28 -6.67 -8.02
C LYS A 222 6.71 -6.26 -7.73
N VAL A 223 6.97 -5.70 -6.56
CA VAL A 223 8.33 -5.62 -6.02
C VAL A 223 8.67 -6.98 -5.41
N LEU A 224 9.70 -7.64 -5.93
CA LEU A 224 10.19 -8.94 -5.44
C LEU A 224 11.23 -8.75 -4.33
N LYS A 225 12.17 -7.84 -4.54
CA LYS A 225 13.21 -7.50 -3.56
C LYS A 225 13.37 -6.00 -3.52
N THR A 226 13.39 -5.47 -2.32
CA THR A 226 13.78 -4.10 -2.02
C THR A 226 15.26 -4.06 -1.64
N PRO A 227 16.00 -3.00 -2.01
CA PRO A 227 17.34 -2.76 -1.48
C PRO A 227 17.27 -2.45 0.02
N LYS A 228 18.44 -2.34 0.67
CA LYS A 228 18.50 -1.91 2.07
C LYS A 228 17.88 -0.52 2.21
N PHE A 229 17.15 -0.32 3.30
CA PHE A 229 16.48 0.94 3.57
C PHE A 229 17.51 2.05 3.81
N GLU A 230 17.38 3.14 3.06
CA GLU A 230 18.20 4.34 3.18
C GLU A 230 17.29 5.57 3.28
N MET A 231 17.40 6.31 4.39
CA MET A 231 16.53 7.46 4.66
C MET A 231 16.65 8.53 3.57
N SER A 232 17.88 8.82 3.12
CA SER A 232 18.16 9.86 2.13
C SER A 232 17.35 9.67 0.85
N ARG A 233 17.21 8.42 0.42
CA ARG A 233 16.51 8.06 -0.80
C ARG A 233 14.99 8.17 -0.69
N LEU A 234 14.45 7.86 0.48
CA LEU A 234 13.03 8.08 0.77
C LEU A 234 12.71 9.58 0.81
N MET A 235 13.57 10.39 1.43
CA MET A 235 13.39 11.84 1.49
C MET A 235 13.44 12.49 0.10
N GLU A 236 14.29 11.98 -0.80
CA GLU A 236 14.33 12.43 -2.20
C GLU A 236 13.02 12.10 -2.96
N MET A 237 12.42 10.93 -2.71
CA MET A 237 11.13 10.54 -3.29
C MET A 237 9.98 11.44 -2.83
N HIS A 238 10.09 12.05 -1.65
CA HIS A 238 9.15 13.01 -1.10
C HIS A 238 9.52 14.48 -1.36
N GLY A 239 10.59 14.74 -2.13
CA GLY A 239 11.00 16.08 -2.56
C GLY A 239 11.59 16.96 -1.45
N MET A 240 12.14 16.35 -0.40
CA MET A 240 12.75 17.07 0.74
C MET A 240 14.26 17.29 0.56
N SER A 241 14.82 17.00 -0.62
CA SER A 241 16.21 17.32 -0.96
C SER A 241 16.33 18.80 -1.36
N GLY A 242 16.70 19.66 -0.40
CA GLY A 242 17.17 21.03 -0.70
C GLY A 242 16.38 22.17 -0.06
N LYS A 243 15.27 21.90 0.64
CA LYS A 243 14.89 22.81 1.73
C LYS A 243 15.81 22.45 2.89
N LYS A 244 16.67 23.40 3.30
CA LYS A 244 17.23 23.37 4.65
C LYS A 244 16.08 22.99 5.57
N ALA A 245 16.31 22.03 6.46
CA ALA A 245 15.45 21.91 7.62
C ALA A 245 15.37 23.32 8.21
N ASP A 246 14.20 23.95 8.11
CA ASP A 246 13.86 24.98 9.06
C ASP A 246 13.83 24.20 10.38
N GLU A 247 14.96 24.24 11.10
CA GLU A 247 15.12 23.75 12.46
C GLU A 247 14.14 24.45 13.43
N GLU A 248 13.32 25.38 12.94
CA GLU A 248 12.29 26.12 13.68
C GLU A 248 10.94 25.37 13.81
N GLU A 249 10.67 24.29 13.08
CA GLU A 249 9.48 23.44 13.31
C GLU A 249 9.76 22.18 14.17
N ILE A 250 10.93 22.10 14.81
CA ILE A 250 11.26 21.05 15.79
C ILE A 250 10.84 21.45 17.23
N GLY A 251 10.36 22.68 17.41
CA GLY A 251 10.13 23.26 18.74
C GLY A 251 8.86 24.09 18.91
N MET A 252 7.78 23.82 18.18
CA MET A 252 6.48 24.37 18.58
C MET A 252 6.01 23.63 19.85
N SER A 253 6.32 24.24 21.00
CA SER A 253 5.61 23.97 22.24
C SER A 253 4.12 24.14 21.97
N VAL A 254 3.36 23.05 22.06
CA VAL A 254 1.90 23.10 22.06
C VAL A 254 1.51 23.95 23.27
N ASP A 255 1.01 25.16 23.04
CA ASP A 255 0.36 25.95 24.07
C ASP A 255 -0.87 25.17 24.52
N ARG A 256 -0.69 24.46 25.62
CA ARG A 256 -1.73 23.69 26.28
C ARG A 256 -2.62 24.70 26.96
N SER A 257 -3.75 25.05 26.33
CA SER A 257 -4.75 25.96 26.89
C SER A 257 -5.01 25.62 28.37
N GLU A 258 -4.73 26.58 29.25
CA GLU A 258 -4.88 26.45 30.70
C GLU A 258 -6.28 25.93 31.05
N GLY A 259 -6.35 24.73 31.64
CA GLY A 259 -7.62 24.21 32.18
C GLY A 259 -7.92 22.72 32.01
N TYR A 260 -7.01 21.89 31.49
CA TYR A 260 -7.22 20.42 31.49
C TYR A 260 -6.16 19.69 32.31
N ASP A 261 -6.44 19.60 33.62
CA ASP A 261 -5.80 18.65 34.52
C ASP A 261 -6.39 17.24 34.27
N PRO A 262 -5.61 16.27 33.78
CA PRO A 262 -6.07 14.89 33.75
C PRO A 262 -6.19 14.39 35.19
N PRO A 263 -7.30 13.73 35.58
CA PRO A 263 -7.48 13.26 36.95
C PRO A 263 -6.35 12.28 37.31
N VAL A 264 -5.65 12.60 38.39
CA VAL A 264 -4.65 11.74 39.02
C VAL A 264 -5.34 10.40 39.31
N LEU A 265 -4.92 9.35 38.59
CA LEU A 265 -5.35 8.01 38.91
C LEU A 265 -4.60 7.60 40.17
N ASP A 266 -5.29 7.71 41.31
CA ASP A 266 -4.87 7.09 42.56
C ASP A 266 -4.56 5.62 42.27
N SER A 267 -3.30 5.27 42.54
CA SER A 267 -2.77 3.92 42.49
C SER A 267 -3.63 2.99 43.36
N VAL A 268 -4.38 2.06 42.75
CA VAL A 268 -4.66 0.67 43.20
C VAL A 268 -5.21 -0.16 42.03
#